data_AF-A0A7C5IEW3-F1
#
_entry.id   AF-A0A7C5IEW3-F1
#
_cell.length_a   1.000
_cell.length_b   1.000
_cell.length_c   1.000
_cell.angle_alpha   90.00
_cell.angle_beta   90.00
_cell.angle_gamma   90.00
#
_symmetry.space_group_name_H-M   'P 1'
#
loop_
_entity.id
_entity.type
_entity.pdbx_description
1 polymer ?
#
loop_
_entity_poly.entity_id
_entity_poly.type
_entity_poly.pdbx_seq_one_letter_code
_entity_poly.pdbx_strand_id
1 'polypeptide(L)'
;WNPEKIILNIDHTFPSSSEQIANLHKLMREFSIKHKIPLQEGSICHQYLLEKYVAPGMLIAGADSHTTTHGALGAFAIGIGSSEAAAVWASGEIWLKVPKTIKIVFEGNLPKGVFAKDLALEVVKILGSSGANYKAIEYSGSLIHELSISSRATLTNMAAEAGAKAAIIEADKKTLAYLKSTERKAMLLINSGKEAEYEKILNINVNNLTPRVAAPYKVDNVKSIEEVEGIPINQAFLGSCTNGRLEDLEVAAEIVKGKKVKEGVRFIVTPASKTVFNEALKNGILEVLMEAGAIITNPTCGACVGTHLGVLGDEEVCISSSNRNFIGRMGSKTSKVYLASPATVAASAIEGAITDPRRFL
;
A
#
# COMPACT_ATOMS: atom_id res chain seq x y z
N TRP A 1 -20.97 10.09 -17.65
CA TRP A 1 -22.13 9.18 -17.61
C TRP A 1 -22.87 9.31 -16.28
N ASN A 2 -22.23 9.12 -15.11
CA ASN A 2 -22.84 9.30 -13.79
C ASN A 2 -21.84 9.92 -12.78
N PRO A 3 -22.03 11.17 -12.33
CA PRO A 3 -21.13 11.84 -11.38
C PRO A 3 -20.98 11.14 -10.02
N GLU A 4 -22.00 10.43 -9.54
CA GLU A 4 -21.98 9.73 -8.24
C GLU A 4 -21.11 8.46 -8.28
N LYS A 5 -20.76 7.99 -9.48
CA LYS A 5 -19.89 6.82 -9.71
C LYS A 5 -18.47 7.22 -10.12
N ILE A 6 -18.13 8.51 -10.02
CA ILE A 6 -16.80 9.04 -10.30
C ILE A 6 -16.28 9.68 -9.01
N ILE A 7 -15.02 9.43 -8.67
CA ILE A 7 -14.37 10.03 -7.50
C ILE A 7 -13.06 10.65 -7.97
N LEU A 8 -12.87 11.93 -7.67
CA LEU A 8 -11.61 12.62 -7.85
C LEU A 8 -10.86 12.62 -6.53
N ASN A 9 -9.53 12.55 -6.58
CA ASN A 9 -8.70 12.56 -5.39
C ASN A 9 -7.43 13.39 -5.61
N ILE A 10 -7.11 14.24 -4.63
CA ILE A 10 -5.86 15.00 -4.57
C ILE A 10 -5.05 14.48 -3.38
N ASP A 11 -4.06 13.64 -3.68
CA ASP A 11 -3.18 13.00 -2.70
C ASP A 11 -1.72 12.87 -3.14
N HIS A 12 -1.40 12.88 -4.43
CA HIS A 12 -0.04 12.65 -4.92
C HIS A 12 0.94 13.78 -4.58
N THR A 13 0.44 14.99 -4.34
CA THR A 13 1.25 16.15 -3.96
C THR A 13 0.40 17.12 -3.15
N PHE A 14 -0.09 16.67 -1.98
CA PHE A 14 -0.99 17.44 -1.13
C PHE A 14 -0.34 17.76 0.22
N PRO A 15 -0.31 19.02 0.68
CA PRO A 15 -0.63 20.24 -0.07
C PRO A 15 0.29 20.43 -1.29
N SER A 16 -0.14 21.30 -2.22
CA SER A 16 0.61 21.59 -3.45
C SER A 16 2.04 22.04 -3.14
N SER A 17 3.02 21.44 -3.81
CA SER A 17 4.45 21.74 -3.61
C SER A 17 4.98 22.87 -4.48
N SER A 18 4.22 23.28 -5.50
CA SER A 18 4.59 24.37 -6.41
C SER A 18 3.35 25.10 -6.93
N GLU A 19 3.56 26.25 -7.56
CA GLU A 19 2.51 27.02 -8.24
C GLU A 19 1.80 26.19 -9.33
N GLN A 20 2.56 25.42 -10.12
CA GLN A 20 1.99 24.58 -11.17
C GLN A 20 1.06 23.51 -10.59
N ILE A 21 1.46 22.86 -9.48
CA ILE A 21 0.62 21.88 -8.78
C ILE A 21 -0.61 22.57 -8.15
N ALA A 22 -0.45 23.77 -7.60
CA ALA A 22 -1.58 24.54 -7.07
C ALA A 22 -2.62 24.87 -8.16
N ASN A 23 -2.17 25.23 -9.36
CA ASN A 23 -3.03 25.48 -10.52
C ASN A 23 -3.73 24.19 -10.99
N LEU A 24 -3.05 23.04 -10.97
CA LEU A 24 -3.68 21.74 -11.25
C LEU A 24 -4.76 21.40 -10.22
N HIS A 25 -4.50 21.59 -8.92
CA HIS A 25 -5.49 21.37 -7.89
C HIS A 25 -6.71 22.29 -8.04
N LYS A 26 -6.48 23.57 -8.39
CA LYS A 26 -7.55 24.51 -8.71
C LYS A 26 -8.41 24.00 -9.87
N LEU A 27 -7.79 23.57 -10.97
CA LEU A 27 -8.50 22.99 -12.12
C LEU A 27 -9.36 21.77 -11.72
N MET A 28 -8.82 20.88 -10.88
CA MET A 28 -9.56 19.70 -10.39
C MET A 28 -10.77 20.09 -9.53
N ARG A 29 -10.64 21.10 -8.66
CA ARG A 29 -11.76 21.64 -7.85
C ARG A 29 -12.83 22.27 -8.73
N GLU A 30 -12.44 23.09 -9.71
CA GLU A 30 -13.37 23.70 -10.65
C GLU A 30 -14.12 22.66 -11.48
N PHE A 31 -13.42 21.62 -11.94
CA PHE A 31 -14.02 20.49 -12.66
C PHE A 31 -15.01 19.71 -11.77
N SER A 32 -14.61 19.40 -10.53
CA SER A 32 -15.47 18.76 -9.52
C SER A 32 -16.77 19.53 -9.31
N ILE A 33 -16.69 20.85 -9.08
CA ILE A 33 -17.86 21.72 -8.87
C ILE A 33 -18.74 21.74 -10.12
N LYS A 34 -18.14 21.98 -11.30
CA LYS A 34 -18.87 22.08 -12.57
C LYS A 34 -19.66 20.81 -12.89
N HIS A 35 -19.07 19.65 -12.63
CA HIS A 35 -19.65 18.35 -12.98
C HIS A 35 -20.31 17.63 -11.80
N LYS A 36 -20.34 18.25 -10.62
CA LYS A 36 -20.88 17.69 -9.36
C LYS A 36 -20.27 16.33 -9.02
N ILE A 37 -18.97 16.19 -9.26
CA ILE A 37 -18.23 14.96 -8.99
C ILE A 37 -17.58 15.07 -7.61
N PRO A 38 -17.74 14.09 -6.69
CA PRO A 38 -17.03 14.06 -5.43
C PRO A 38 -15.52 14.22 -5.59
N LEU A 39 -14.93 15.15 -4.84
CA LEU A 39 -13.49 15.37 -4.76
C LEU A 39 -13.03 15.20 -3.32
N GLN A 40 -12.08 14.29 -3.11
CA GLN A 40 -11.41 14.09 -1.84
C GLN A 40 -10.02 14.73 -1.85
N GLU A 41 -9.67 15.38 -0.75
CA GLU A 41 -8.32 15.93 -0.54
C GLU A 41 -7.73 15.45 0.78
N GLY A 42 -6.43 15.18 0.80
CA GLY A 42 -5.69 14.84 2.01
C GLY A 42 -6.02 13.47 2.59
N SER A 43 -6.31 12.50 1.73
CA SER A 43 -6.30 11.06 2.02
C SER A 43 -5.79 10.34 0.77
N ILE A 44 -5.00 9.29 0.96
CA ILE A 44 -4.48 8.50 -0.17
C ILE A 44 -5.67 7.84 -0.88
N CYS A 45 -5.71 7.91 -2.22
CA CYS A 45 -6.88 7.54 -3.01
C CYS A 45 -7.37 6.13 -2.70
N HIS A 46 -6.47 5.14 -2.67
CA HIS A 46 -6.82 3.76 -2.40
C HIS A 46 -7.38 3.54 -1.00
N GLN A 47 -6.80 4.22 0.00
CA GLN A 47 -7.26 4.14 1.38
C GLN A 47 -8.64 4.80 1.54
N TYR A 48 -8.83 5.98 0.95
CA TYR A 48 -10.12 6.66 0.98
C TYR A 48 -11.22 5.82 0.33
N LEU A 49 -10.94 5.23 -0.84
CA LEU A 49 -11.88 4.34 -1.52
C LEU A 49 -12.19 3.10 -0.67
N LEU A 50 -11.17 2.49 -0.07
CA LEU A 50 -11.31 1.32 0.81
C LEU A 50 -12.22 1.63 2.01
N GLU A 51 -12.09 2.80 2.61
CA GLU A 51 -12.88 3.24 3.77
C GLU A 51 -14.33 3.61 3.44
N LYS A 52 -14.60 4.10 2.22
CA LYS A 52 -15.87 4.80 1.91
C LYS A 52 -16.73 4.16 0.82
N TYR A 53 -16.15 3.45 -0.14
CA TYR A 53 -16.88 3.06 -1.35
C TYR A 53 -16.81 1.57 -1.68
N VAL A 54 -15.64 0.95 -1.51
CA VAL A 54 -15.41 -0.42 -1.98
C VAL A 54 -16.32 -1.42 -1.28
N ALA A 55 -16.93 -2.32 -2.05
CA ALA A 55 -17.69 -3.45 -1.55
C ALA A 55 -17.48 -4.69 -2.44
N PRO A 56 -17.63 -5.91 -1.90
CA PRO A 56 -17.60 -7.14 -2.67
C PRO A 56 -18.53 -7.08 -3.87
N GLY A 57 -18.04 -7.61 -5.00
CA GLY A 57 -18.78 -7.68 -6.27
C GLY A 57 -18.67 -6.43 -7.14
N MET A 58 -18.01 -5.36 -6.70
CA MET A 58 -17.79 -4.16 -7.51
C MET A 58 -16.72 -4.39 -8.60
N LEU A 59 -16.97 -3.80 -9.77
CA LEU A 59 -15.93 -3.51 -10.76
C LEU A 59 -15.42 -2.09 -10.51
N ILE A 60 -14.13 -1.95 -10.20
CA ILE A 60 -13.49 -0.66 -9.91
C ILE A 60 -12.38 -0.42 -10.93
N ALA A 61 -12.46 0.71 -11.63
CA ALA A 61 -11.43 1.14 -12.55
C ALA A 61 -10.83 2.46 -12.04
N GLY A 62 -9.51 2.48 -11.82
CA GLY A 62 -8.80 3.64 -11.30
C GLY A 62 -7.63 4.02 -12.20
N ALA A 63 -7.37 5.33 -12.33
CA ALA A 63 -6.26 5.88 -13.10
C ALA A 63 -4.89 5.73 -12.40
N ASP A 64 -4.75 4.71 -11.56
CA ASP A 64 -3.55 4.39 -10.78
C ASP A 64 -3.31 2.88 -10.79
N SER A 65 -2.05 2.47 -10.89
CA SER A 65 -1.65 1.06 -10.99
C SER A 65 -2.05 0.22 -9.77
N HIS A 66 -2.10 0.82 -8.58
CA HIS A 66 -2.36 0.12 -7.32
C HIS A 66 -3.84 0.05 -6.97
N THR A 67 -4.73 0.33 -7.92
CA THR A 67 -6.19 0.10 -7.77
C THR A 67 -6.50 -1.36 -7.42
N THR A 68 -5.57 -2.29 -7.70
CA THR A 68 -5.60 -3.68 -7.21
C THR A 68 -5.84 -3.81 -5.71
N THR A 69 -5.47 -2.80 -4.91
CA THR A 69 -5.70 -2.73 -3.44
C THR A 69 -7.14 -3.06 -3.03
N HIS A 70 -8.13 -2.65 -3.84
CA HIS A 70 -9.54 -2.83 -3.49
C HIS A 70 -10.00 -4.29 -3.58
N GLY A 71 -9.17 -5.14 -4.18
CA GLY A 71 -9.28 -6.60 -4.13
C GLY A 71 -9.33 -7.21 -2.74
N ALA A 72 -8.80 -6.50 -1.74
CA ALA A 72 -8.82 -6.93 -0.33
C ALA A 72 -10.24 -7.14 0.24
N LEU A 73 -11.25 -6.53 -0.39
CA LEU A 73 -12.66 -6.66 -0.02
C LEU A 73 -13.48 -7.49 -1.04
N GLY A 74 -12.83 -8.26 -1.91
CA GLY A 74 -13.54 -9.07 -2.92
C GLY A 74 -14.13 -8.27 -4.08
N ALA A 75 -13.59 -7.07 -4.35
CA ALA A 75 -13.91 -6.30 -5.56
C ALA A 75 -12.94 -6.66 -6.70
N PHE A 76 -13.42 -6.65 -7.94
CA PHE A 76 -12.55 -6.75 -9.10
C PHE A 76 -12.06 -5.34 -9.46
N ALA A 77 -10.82 -5.03 -9.09
CA ALA A 77 -10.29 -3.67 -9.15
C ALA A 77 -9.03 -3.60 -10.01
N ILE A 78 -8.99 -2.66 -10.96
CA ILE A 78 -7.98 -2.59 -12.02
C ILE A 78 -7.44 -1.17 -12.21
N GLY A 79 -6.13 -1.09 -12.45
CA GLY A 79 -5.50 0.12 -12.99
C GLY A 79 -5.78 0.27 -14.48
N ILE A 80 -6.07 1.50 -14.91
CA ILE A 80 -6.31 1.90 -16.30
C ILE A 80 -5.59 3.21 -16.64
N GLY A 81 -5.35 3.48 -17.92
CA GLY A 81 -4.76 4.72 -18.40
C GLY A 81 -5.75 5.89 -18.45
N SER A 82 -5.24 7.10 -18.70
CA SER A 82 -6.07 8.31 -18.79
C SER A 82 -7.10 8.27 -19.92
N SER A 83 -6.75 7.71 -21.09
CA SER A 83 -7.68 7.54 -22.21
C SER A 83 -8.83 6.58 -21.88
N GLU A 84 -8.53 5.47 -21.19
CA GLU A 84 -9.54 4.52 -20.72
C GLU A 84 -10.42 5.17 -19.64
N ALA A 85 -9.84 5.95 -18.73
CA ALA A 85 -10.58 6.65 -17.69
C ALA A 85 -11.56 7.67 -18.29
N ALA A 86 -11.12 8.43 -19.31
CA ALA A 86 -11.99 9.33 -20.05
C ALA A 86 -13.14 8.59 -20.75
N ALA A 87 -12.86 7.44 -21.36
CA ALA A 87 -13.89 6.59 -21.98
C ALA A 87 -14.91 6.09 -20.94
N VAL A 88 -14.45 5.57 -19.80
CA VAL A 88 -15.33 5.15 -18.69
C VAL A 88 -16.15 6.32 -18.14
N TRP A 89 -15.56 7.51 -18.02
CA TRP A 89 -16.31 8.69 -17.60
C TRP A 89 -17.39 9.07 -18.61
N ALA A 90 -17.14 8.89 -19.91
CA ALA A 90 -18.10 9.18 -20.97
C ALA A 90 -19.24 8.13 -21.05
N SER A 91 -18.91 6.83 -21.07
CA SER A 91 -19.87 5.74 -21.33
C SER A 91 -20.37 5.02 -20.07
N GLY A 92 -19.55 4.94 -19.02
CA GLY A 92 -19.79 4.06 -17.87
C GLY A 92 -19.36 2.62 -18.06
N GLU A 93 -18.67 2.33 -19.16
CA GLU A 93 -18.34 0.98 -19.59
C GLU A 93 -16.87 0.90 -20.05
N ILE A 94 -16.28 -0.30 -19.96
CA ILE A 94 -14.93 -0.59 -20.43
C ILE A 94 -14.87 -2.02 -21.00
N TRP A 95 -14.08 -2.18 -22.06
CA TRP A 95 -13.75 -3.50 -22.61
C TRP A 95 -12.56 -4.10 -21.87
N LEU A 96 -12.75 -5.31 -21.35
CA LEU A 96 -11.71 -6.05 -20.64
C LEU A 96 -11.62 -7.45 -21.19
N LYS A 97 -10.39 -7.92 -21.45
CA LYS A 97 -10.15 -9.34 -21.63
C LYS A 97 -10.09 -9.97 -20.25
N VAL A 98 -10.90 -11.01 -20.03
CA VAL A 98 -10.91 -11.76 -18.77
C VAL A 98 -9.51 -12.31 -18.51
N PRO A 99 -8.84 -11.94 -17.41
CA PRO A 99 -7.49 -12.38 -17.13
C PRO A 99 -7.50 -13.84 -16.67
N LYS A 100 -6.43 -14.59 -16.98
CA LYS A 100 -6.16 -15.86 -16.32
C LYS A 100 -5.75 -15.61 -14.86
N THR A 101 -5.93 -16.59 -13.98
CA THR A 101 -5.68 -16.43 -12.55
C THR A 101 -4.49 -17.26 -12.06
N ILE A 102 -3.60 -16.63 -11.28
CA ILE A 102 -2.60 -17.31 -10.45
C ILE A 102 -3.16 -17.37 -9.02
N LYS A 103 -3.29 -18.57 -8.46
CA LYS A 103 -3.68 -18.77 -7.06
C LYS A 103 -2.44 -18.81 -6.18
N ILE A 104 -2.44 -18.05 -5.11
CA ILE A 104 -1.41 -18.06 -4.07
C ILE A 104 -2.06 -18.53 -2.78
N VAL A 105 -1.59 -19.65 -2.27
CA VAL A 105 -2.08 -20.28 -1.05
C VAL A 105 -1.02 -20.10 0.04
N PHE A 106 -1.34 -19.33 1.07
CA PHE A 106 -0.46 -19.21 2.24
C PHE A 106 -0.86 -20.21 3.32
N GLU A 107 0.12 -21.00 3.77
CA GLU A 107 -0.04 -22.02 4.81
C GLU A 107 0.90 -21.76 5.99
N GLY A 108 0.47 -22.15 7.18
CA GLY A 108 1.20 -21.94 8.43
C GLY A 108 0.75 -20.69 9.19
N ASN A 109 1.55 -20.30 10.18
CA ASN A 109 1.30 -19.13 11.03
C ASN A 109 2.38 -18.08 10.79
N LEU A 110 2.00 -16.80 10.82
CA LEU A 110 2.96 -15.70 10.67
C LEU A 110 4.02 -15.74 11.78
N PRO A 111 5.32 -15.86 11.44
CA PRO A 111 6.38 -15.80 12.43
C PRO A 111 6.49 -14.41 13.07
N LYS A 112 7.08 -14.34 14.27
CA LYS A 112 7.36 -13.07 14.94
C LYS A 112 8.20 -12.16 14.03
N GLY A 113 7.76 -10.90 13.91
CA GLY A 113 8.43 -9.89 13.08
C GLY A 113 8.10 -9.95 11.59
N VAL A 114 7.30 -10.92 11.14
CA VAL A 114 6.82 -11.04 9.76
C VAL A 114 5.42 -10.47 9.66
N PHE A 115 5.19 -9.60 8.68
CA PHE A 115 3.93 -8.93 8.42
C PHE A 115 3.45 -9.19 6.98
N ALA A 116 2.24 -8.74 6.66
CA ALA A 116 1.67 -8.88 5.31
C ALA A 116 2.55 -8.29 4.21
N LYS A 117 3.36 -7.27 4.53
CA LYS A 117 4.36 -6.72 3.61
C LYS A 117 5.43 -7.74 3.23
N ASP A 118 5.89 -8.54 4.18
CA ASP A 118 6.91 -9.55 3.95
C ASP A 118 6.36 -10.71 3.10
N LEU A 119 5.10 -11.10 3.34
CA LEU A 119 4.37 -12.04 2.48
C LEU A 119 4.25 -11.53 1.04
N ALA A 120 3.89 -10.26 0.88
CA ALA A 120 3.77 -9.63 -0.43
C ALA A 120 5.11 -9.59 -1.17
N LEU A 121 6.19 -9.23 -0.47
CA LEU A 121 7.55 -9.24 -1.03
C LEU A 121 7.98 -10.65 -1.44
N GLU A 122 7.67 -11.68 -0.63
CA GLU A 122 7.97 -13.07 -1.00
C GLU A 122 7.24 -13.49 -2.28
N VAL A 123 5.98 -13.07 -2.45
CA VAL A 123 5.23 -13.31 -3.70
C VAL A 123 5.88 -12.62 -4.90
N VAL A 124 6.27 -11.36 -4.76
CA VAL A 124 6.94 -10.61 -5.84
C VAL A 124 8.32 -11.24 -6.15
N LYS A 125 9.04 -11.75 -5.16
CA LYS A 125 10.28 -12.52 -5.35
C LYS A 125 10.08 -13.76 -6.21
N ILE A 126 9.03 -14.53 -5.93
CA ILE A 126 8.74 -15.80 -6.63
C ILE A 126 8.25 -15.55 -8.06
N LEU A 127 7.40 -14.54 -8.26
CA LEU A 127 6.82 -14.23 -9.56
C LEU A 127 7.75 -13.37 -10.44
N GLY A 128 8.62 -12.56 -9.83
CA GLY A 128 9.32 -11.49 -10.52
C GLY A 128 8.40 -10.33 -10.90
N SER A 129 8.99 -9.22 -11.34
CA SER A 129 8.23 -7.98 -11.65
C SER A 129 7.20 -8.10 -12.78
N SER A 130 7.25 -9.19 -13.56
CA SER A 130 6.43 -9.44 -14.74
C SER A 130 5.67 -10.78 -14.70
N GLY A 131 5.79 -11.56 -13.61
CA GLY A 131 5.25 -12.92 -13.56
C GLY A 131 3.73 -13.00 -13.67
N ALA A 132 3.03 -11.96 -13.20
CA ALA A 132 1.58 -11.86 -13.24
C ALA A 132 1.07 -10.90 -14.32
N ASN A 133 1.89 -10.54 -15.33
CA ASN A 133 1.47 -9.65 -16.42
C ASN A 133 0.13 -10.09 -17.06
N TYR A 134 -0.85 -9.18 -16.99
CA TYR A 134 -2.24 -9.34 -17.43
C TYR A 134 -2.99 -10.54 -16.80
N LYS A 135 -2.56 -11.00 -15.64
CA LYS A 135 -3.22 -12.05 -14.86
C LYS A 135 -3.86 -11.46 -13.60
N ALA A 136 -4.86 -12.15 -13.08
CA ALA A 136 -5.35 -11.89 -11.73
C ALA A 136 -4.53 -12.71 -10.73
N ILE A 137 -4.28 -12.16 -9.54
CA ILE A 137 -3.78 -12.93 -8.40
C ILE A 137 -4.93 -13.17 -7.43
N GLU A 138 -5.22 -14.43 -7.13
CA GLU A 138 -6.12 -14.82 -6.04
C GLU A 138 -5.30 -15.24 -4.84
N TYR A 139 -5.47 -14.56 -3.70
CA TYR A 139 -4.86 -14.94 -2.45
C TYR A 139 -5.83 -15.77 -1.61
N SER A 140 -5.35 -16.90 -1.10
CA SER A 140 -6.14 -17.90 -0.37
C SER A 140 -5.30 -18.61 0.70
N GLY A 141 -5.91 -19.54 1.43
CA GLY A 141 -5.25 -20.29 2.51
C GLY A 141 -5.68 -19.80 3.89
N SER A 142 -5.45 -20.64 4.91
CA SER A 142 -5.89 -20.36 6.28
C SER A 142 -5.37 -19.02 6.81
N LEU A 143 -4.12 -18.69 6.48
CA LEU A 143 -3.50 -17.45 6.93
C LEU A 143 -4.21 -16.19 6.42
N ILE A 144 -4.75 -16.20 5.20
CA ILE A 144 -5.47 -15.06 4.62
C ILE A 144 -6.71 -14.70 5.45
N HIS A 145 -7.39 -15.70 6.00
CA HIS A 145 -8.54 -15.51 6.88
C HIS A 145 -8.15 -14.94 8.24
N GLU A 146 -6.90 -15.16 8.68
CA GLU A 146 -6.35 -14.57 9.91
C GLU A 146 -5.90 -13.12 9.75
N LEU A 147 -5.53 -12.70 8.54
CA LEU A 147 -5.15 -11.30 8.27
C LEU A 147 -6.31 -10.32 8.47
N SER A 148 -5.99 -9.12 8.97
CA SER A 148 -6.88 -7.97 8.99
C SER A 148 -7.15 -7.45 7.56
N ILE A 149 -8.17 -6.62 7.38
CA ILE A 149 -8.44 -5.97 6.09
C ILE A 149 -7.25 -5.10 5.66
N SER A 150 -6.61 -4.41 6.61
CA SER A 150 -5.41 -3.61 6.38
C SER A 150 -4.25 -4.46 5.83
N SER A 151 -4.02 -5.64 6.38
CA SER A 151 -3.01 -6.58 5.92
C SER A 151 -3.35 -7.18 4.54
N ARG A 152 -4.64 -7.48 4.27
CA ARG A 152 -5.10 -7.91 2.95
C ARG A 152 -4.93 -6.83 1.88
N ALA A 153 -5.14 -5.56 2.25
CA ALA A 153 -4.88 -4.41 1.39
C ALA A 153 -3.40 -4.31 1.03
N THR A 154 -2.48 -4.60 1.96
CA THR A 154 -1.03 -4.68 1.67
C THR A 154 -0.72 -5.71 0.59
N LEU A 155 -1.27 -6.92 0.70
CA LEU A 155 -1.06 -8.01 -0.28
C LEU A 155 -1.55 -7.61 -1.68
N THR A 156 -2.81 -7.19 -1.76
CA THR A 156 -3.46 -6.86 -3.04
C THR A 156 -2.91 -5.58 -3.66
N ASN A 157 -2.42 -4.63 -2.87
CA ASN A 157 -1.67 -3.46 -3.36
C ASN A 157 -0.37 -3.90 -4.06
N MET A 158 0.44 -4.71 -3.39
CA MET A 158 1.74 -5.16 -3.90
C MET A 158 1.67 -6.10 -5.11
N ALA A 159 0.52 -6.72 -5.37
CA ALA A 159 0.31 -7.53 -6.58
C ALA A 159 0.60 -6.76 -7.88
N ALA A 160 0.39 -5.44 -7.89
CA ALA A 160 0.73 -4.59 -9.02
C ALA A 160 2.23 -4.64 -9.36
N GLU A 161 3.10 -4.86 -8.37
CA GLU A 161 4.55 -4.95 -8.55
C GLU A 161 5.01 -6.29 -9.15
N ALA A 162 4.13 -7.29 -9.25
CA ALA A 162 4.33 -8.51 -10.03
C ALA A 162 3.69 -8.42 -11.44
N GLY A 163 3.12 -7.26 -11.80
CA GLY A 163 2.43 -7.02 -13.07
C GLY A 163 0.96 -7.45 -13.11
N ALA A 164 0.37 -7.79 -11.96
CA ALA A 164 -1.01 -8.27 -11.90
C ALA A 164 -2.00 -7.21 -12.41
N LYS A 165 -2.97 -7.64 -13.22
CA LYS A 165 -4.08 -6.77 -13.67
C LYS A 165 -5.07 -6.50 -12.55
N ALA A 166 -5.33 -7.52 -11.75
CA ALA A 166 -6.19 -7.49 -10.56
C ALA A 166 -5.58 -8.37 -9.48
N ALA A 167 -5.91 -8.09 -8.23
CA ALA A 167 -5.68 -9.01 -7.13
C ALA A 167 -6.98 -9.15 -6.35
N ILE A 168 -7.26 -10.32 -5.79
CA ILE A 168 -8.51 -10.56 -5.08
C ILE A 168 -8.31 -11.48 -3.88
N ILE A 169 -9.03 -11.14 -2.81
CA ILE A 169 -9.25 -11.99 -1.64
C ILE A 169 -10.75 -12.13 -1.50
N GLU A 170 -11.23 -13.36 -1.35
CA GLU A 170 -12.65 -13.63 -1.16
C GLU A 170 -13.20 -12.91 0.07
N ALA A 171 -14.45 -12.44 -0.04
CA ALA A 171 -15.11 -11.77 1.07
C ALA A 171 -15.50 -12.79 2.15
N ASP A 172 -15.00 -12.59 3.36
CA ASP A 172 -15.31 -13.44 4.51
C ASP A 172 -15.94 -12.64 5.67
N LYS A 173 -16.03 -13.25 6.86
CA LYS A 173 -16.61 -12.63 8.05
C LYS A 173 -15.89 -11.32 8.43
N LYS A 174 -14.57 -11.20 8.24
CA LYS A 174 -13.82 -9.97 8.52
C LYS A 174 -14.17 -8.90 7.49
N THR A 175 -14.32 -9.27 6.22
CA THR A 175 -14.82 -8.36 5.17
C THR A 175 -16.20 -7.83 5.52
N LEU A 176 -17.14 -8.70 5.90
CA LEU A 176 -18.50 -8.30 6.27
C LEU A 176 -18.53 -7.43 7.54
N ALA A 177 -17.69 -7.73 8.54
CA ALA A 177 -17.56 -6.91 9.75
C ALA A 177 -17.02 -5.51 9.44
N TYR A 178 -16.02 -5.39 8.55
CA TYR A 178 -15.46 -4.12 8.11
C TYR A 178 -16.47 -3.28 7.31
N LEU A 179 -17.27 -3.90 6.44
CA LEU A 179 -18.36 -3.20 5.76
C LEU A 179 -19.39 -2.69 6.77
N LYS A 180 -19.78 -3.51 7.75
CA LYS A 180 -20.70 -3.11 8.81
C LYS A 180 -20.18 -1.92 9.62
N SER A 181 -18.90 -1.92 10.00
CA SER A 181 -18.30 -0.81 10.77
C SER A 181 -18.20 0.50 9.97
N THR A 182 -18.35 0.44 8.65
CA THR A 182 -18.36 1.59 7.75
C THR A 182 -19.72 1.82 7.11
N GLU A 183 -20.79 1.24 7.69
CA GLU A 183 -22.19 1.36 7.26
C GLU A 183 -22.44 0.96 5.79
N ARG A 184 -21.60 0.07 5.26
CA ARG A 184 -21.69 -0.48 3.90
C ARG A 184 -22.19 -1.92 3.93
N LYS A 185 -22.64 -2.39 2.77
CA LYS A 185 -23.05 -3.77 2.54
C LYS A 185 -22.39 -4.29 1.27
N ALA A 186 -22.23 -5.61 1.18
CA ALA A 186 -21.77 -6.26 -0.04
C ALA A 186 -22.80 -6.02 -1.16
N MET A 187 -22.32 -5.76 -2.38
CA MET A 187 -23.17 -5.71 -3.56
C MET A 187 -23.47 -7.13 -4.06
N LEU A 188 -22.42 -7.95 -4.16
CA LEU A 188 -22.51 -9.37 -4.48
C LEU A 188 -21.35 -10.10 -3.81
N LEU A 189 -21.63 -11.24 -3.17
CA LEU A 189 -20.59 -12.14 -2.67
C LEU A 189 -20.23 -13.11 -3.79
N ILE A 190 -18.97 -13.04 -4.24
CA ILE A 190 -18.43 -13.89 -5.30
C ILE A 190 -17.28 -14.68 -4.70
N ASN A 191 -17.36 -16.00 -4.80
CA ASN A 191 -16.32 -16.93 -4.35
C ASN A 191 -15.93 -17.83 -5.51
N SER A 192 -14.71 -18.37 -5.46
CA SER A 192 -14.21 -19.31 -6.43
C SER A 192 -15.00 -20.61 -6.38
N GLY A 193 -15.46 -21.04 -7.55
CA GLY A 193 -16.20 -22.29 -7.71
C GLY A 193 -15.30 -23.52 -7.49
N LYS A 194 -15.92 -24.67 -7.19
CA LYS A 194 -15.19 -25.95 -7.05
C LYS A 194 -14.46 -26.38 -8.32
N GLU A 195 -14.95 -25.94 -9.48
CA GLU A 195 -14.41 -26.23 -10.81
C GLU A 195 -13.53 -25.08 -11.35
N ALA A 196 -13.11 -24.14 -10.50
CA ALA A 196 -12.27 -23.03 -10.92
C ALA A 196 -10.89 -23.52 -11.38
N GLU A 197 -10.53 -23.18 -12.62
CA GLU A 197 -9.22 -23.45 -13.19
C GLU A 197 -8.25 -22.29 -12.95
N TYR A 198 -7.01 -22.62 -12.60
CA TYR A 198 -5.95 -21.65 -12.38
C TYR A 198 -4.81 -21.92 -13.35
N GLU A 199 -4.22 -20.87 -13.91
CA GLU A 199 -3.04 -21.00 -14.76
C GLU A 199 -1.86 -21.55 -13.94
N LYS A 200 -1.77 -21.15 -12.67
CA LYS A 200 -0.74 -21.59 -11.75
C LYS A 200 -1.27 -21.55 -10.32
N ILE A 201 -0.88 -22.53 -9.51
CA ILE A 201 -1.12 -22.55 -8.06
C ILE A 201 0.24 -22.53 -7.36
N LEU A 202 0.44 -21.60 -6.43
CA LEU A 202 1.64 -21.44 -5.63
C LEU A 202 1.29 -21.64 -4.16
N ASN A 203 1.81 -22.71 -3.55
CA ASN A 203 1.69 -22.95 -2.11
C ASN A 203 2.93 -22.40 -1.41
N ILE A 204 2.74 -21.48 -0.46
CA ILE A 204 3.82 -20.80 0.27
C ILE A 204 3.63 -21.11 1.76
N ASN A 205 4.56 -21.92 2.30
CA ASN A 205 4.64 -22.17 3.74
C ASN A 205 5.40 -21.02 4.42
N VAL A 206 4.74 -20.34 5.37
CA VAL A 206 5.31 -19.14 6.00
C VAL A 206 6.03 -19.39 7.31
N ASN A 207 6.02 -20.62 7.85
CA ASN A 207 6.48 -20.91 9.22
C ASN A 207 7.96 -20.54 9.46
N ASN A 208 8.79 -20.60 8.42
CA ASN A 208 10.22 -20.26 8.49
C ASN A 208 10.55 -18.95 7.74
N LEU A 209 9.54 -18.16 7.39
CA LEU A 209 9.75 -16.88 6.74
C LEU A 209 10.41 -15.91 7.73
N THR A 210 11.43 -15.19 7.28
CA THR A 210 12.03 -14.08 8.03
C THR A 210 11.61 -12.75 7.42
N PRO A 211 11.72 -11.61 8.15
CA PRO A 211 11.41 -10.30 7.59
C PRO A 211 12.12 -10.10 6.24
N ARG A 212 11.41 -9.49 5.28
CA ARG A 212 11.86 -9.32 3.90
C ARG A 212 12.14 -7.86 3.60
N VAL A 213 13.16 -7.65 2.77
CA VAL A 213 13.54 -6.32 2.28
C VAL A 213 13.76 -6.38 0.77
N ALA A 214 13.05 -5.58 -0.01
CA ALA A 214 13.36 -5.40 -1.43
C ALA A 214 14.50 -4.39 -1.58
N ALA A 215 15.67 -4.86 -2.02
CA ALA A 215 16.82 -4.02 -2.27
C ALA A 215 16.69 -3.28 -3.62
N PRO A 216 17.32 -2.10 -3.77
CA PRO A 216 17.31 -1.37 -5.04
C PRO A 216 17.86 -2.21 -6.20
N TYR A 217 17.50 -1.94 -7.46
CA TYR A 217 16.53 -0.95 -7.94
C TYR A 217 15.26 -1.61 -8.50
N LYS A 218 14.95 -2.82 -8.02
CA LYS A 218 13.79 -3.59 -8.47
C LYS A 218 13.07 -4.20 -7.28
N VAL A 219 11.75 -4.21 -7.35
CA VAL A 219 10.90 -4.70 -6.25
C VAL A 219 11.07 -6.21 -6.05
N ASP A 220 11.41 -6.95 -7.11
CA ASP A 220 11.66 -8.40 -7.06
C ASP A 220 13.08 -8.78 -6.58
N ASN A 221 13.96 -7.82 -6.31
CA ASN A 221 15.25 -8.06 -5.65
C ASN A 221 15.07 -8.20 -4.13
N VAL A 222 14.31 -9.22 -3.71
CA VAL A 222 13.92 -9.42 -2.32
C VAL A 222 14.93 -10.28 -1.57
N LYS A 223 15.44 -9.71 -0.50
CA LYS A 223 16.44 -10.25 0.42
C LYS A 223 15.80 -10.60 1.76
N SER A 224 16.37 -11.59 2.45
CA SER A 224 16.08 -11.75 3.87
C SER A 224 16.70 -10.59 4.64
N ILE A 225 16.15 -10.29 5.82
CA ILE A 225 16.68 -9.21 6.65
C ILE A 225 18.14 -9.43 7.02
N GLU A 226 18.55 -10.69 7.23
CA GLU A 226 19.92 -11.08 7.56
C GLU A 226 20.92 -10.75 6.44
N GLU A 227 20.50 -10.76 5.18
CA GLU A 227 21.36 -10.45 4.03
C GLU A 227 21.68 -8.94 3.91
N VAL A 228 20.88 -8.07 4.51
CA VAL A 228 20.95 -6.61 4.34
C VAL A 228 21.09 -5.85 5.66
N GLU A 229 21.16 -6.56 6.78
CA GLU A 229 21.31 -5.96 8.10
C GLU A 229 22.60 -5.15 8.21
N GLY A 230 22.54 -3.99 8.86
CA GLY A 230 23.68 -3.11 9.08
C GLY A 230 23.96 -2.12 7.93
N ILE A 231 23.22 -2.17 6.81
CA ILE A 231 23.32 -1.14 5.77
C ILE A 231 22.85 0.21 6.34
N PRO A 232 23.70 1.25 6.38
CA PRO A 232 23.32 2.56 6.93
C PRO A 232 22.19 3.21 6.14
N ILE A 233 21.33 3.95 6.84
CA ILE A 233 20.25 4.72 6.23
C ILE A 233 20.36 6.20 6.60
N ASN A 234 19.83 7.06 5.74
CA ASN A 234 19.67 8.50 5.98
C ASN A 234 18.20 8.85 6.25
N GLN A 235 17.28 8.04 5.72
CA GLN A 235 15.84 8.27 5.86
C GLN A 235 15.10 6.96 6.10
N ALA A 236 14.11 7.01 6.99
CA ALA A 236 13.10 5.98 7.17
C ALA A 236 11.75 6.59 6.81
N PHE A 237 10.98 5.94 5.94
CA PHE A 237 9.68 6.42 5.50
C PHE A 237 8.59 5.38 5.79
N LEU A 238 7.69 5.70 6.72
CA LEU A 238 6.52 4.91 7.05
C LEU A 238 5.26 5.64 6.61
N GLY A 239 4.49 5.09 5.68
CA GLY A 239 3.21 5.68 5.31
C GLY A 239 2.99 5.82 3.81
N SER A 240 2.23 4.91 3.22
CA SER A 240 1.84 4.92 1.82
C SER A 240 0.49 4.22 1.63
N CYS A 241 0.02 4.08 0.39
CA CYS A 241 -1.13 3.20 0.10
C CYS A 241 -0.87 1.74 0.52
N THR A 242 0.40 1.31 0.54
CA THR A 242 0.79 -0.05 0.90
C THR A 242 0.78 -0.27 2.40
N ASN A 243 1.34 0.63 3.19
CA ASN A 243 1.39 0.54 4.66
C ASN A 243 1.42 1.95 5.26
N GLY A 244 0.41 2.26 6.06
CA GLY A 244 0.17 3.57 6.68
C GLY A 244 -1.19 3.62 7.41
N ARG A 245 -1.85 2.47 7.58
CA ARG A 245 -3.09 2.31 8.33
C ARG A 245 -2.79 2.23 9.82
N LEU A 246 -3.83 2.22 10.64
CA LEU A 246 -3.67 2.28 12.10
C LEU A 246 -2.75 1.18 12.63
N GLU A 247 -2.95 -0.08 12.22
CA GLU A 247 -2.09 -1.21 12.64
C GLU A 247 -0.61 -1.04 12.25
N ASP A 248 -0.34 -0.38 11.12
CA ASP A 248 1.03 -0.12 10.67
C ASP A 248 1.71 0.93 11.57
N LEU A 249 0.94 1.94 12.01
CA LEU A 249 1.41 2.99 12.90
C LEU A 249 1.56 2.50 14.34
N GLU A 250 0.67 1.63 14.80
CA GLU A 250 0.71 0.99 16.12
C GLU A 250 1.99 0.19 16.31
N VAL A 251 2.29 -0.72 15.37
CA VAL A 251 3.52 -1.52 15.40
C VAL A 251 4.77 -0.64 15.42
N ALA A 252 4.78 0.43 14.63
CA ALA A 252 5.89 1.37 14.64
C ALA A 252 6.02 2.11 15.99
N ALA A 253 4.91 2.57 16.56
CA ALA A 253 4.89 3.23 17.86
C ALA A 253 5.37 2.30 18.98
N GLU A 254 4.95 1.03 18.99
CA GLU A 254 5.43 0.01 19.94
C GLU A 254 6.95 -0.13 19.90
N ILE A 255 7.52 -0.22 18.70
CA ILE A 255 8.98 -0.37 18.51
C ILE A 255 9.74 0.86 19.00
N VAL A 256 9.27 2.07 18.68
CA VAL A 256 10.00 3.30 19.02
C VAL A 256 9.71 3.84 20.42
N LYS A 257 8.71 3.30 21.14
CA LYS A 257 8.32 3.77 22.48
C LYS A 257 9.51 3.79 23.44
N GLY A 258 9.73 4.96 24.07
CA GLY A 258 10.83 5.19 25.01
C GLY A 258 12.22 5.26 24.37
N LYS A 259 12.31 5.26 23.04
CA LYS A 259 13.56 5.35 22.27
C LYS A 259 13.60 6.66 21.48
N LYS A 260 14.72 6.90 20.80
CA LYS A 260 14.91 8.06 19.90
C LYS A 260 15.37 7.56 18.54
N VAL A 261 14.87 8.21 17.49
CA VAL A 261 15.38 8.09 16.12
C VAL A 261 16.88 8.41 16.14
N LYS A 262 17.67 7.65 15.38
CA LYS A 262 19.12 7.82 15.32
C LYS A 262 19.47 9.22 14.83
N GLU A 263 20.48 9.84 15.45
CA GLU A 263 21.03 11.11 14.97
C GLU A 263 21.47 11.00 13.50
N GLY A 264 21.07 12.00 12.70
CA GLY A 264 21.32 12.01 11.25
C GLY A 264 20.29 11.26 10.41
N VAL A 265 19.32 10.56 11.02
CA VAL A 265 18.25 9.85 10.30
C VAL A 265 16.95 10.63 10.37
N ARG A 266 16.31 10.81 9.21
CA ARG A 266 14.97 11.41 9.11
C ARG A 266 13.93 10.29 9.14
N PHE A 267 13.14 10.19 10.20
CA PHE A 267 12.00 9.27 10.25
C PHE A 267 10.71 10.01 9.91
N ILE A 268 10.18 9.80 8.71
CA ILE A 268 8.99 10.47 8.20
C ILE A 268 7.80 9.51 8.26
N VAL A 269 6.72 9.95 8.91
CA VAL A 269 5.52 9.14 9.09
C VAL A 269 4.30 9.81 8.45
N THR A 270 3.60 9.09 7.59
CA THR A 270 2.43 9.58 6.83
C THR A 270 1.22 8.65 7.03
N PRO A 271 0.25 9.02 7.90
CA PRO A 271 -0.99 8.26 8.02
C PRO A 271 -1.72 8.19 6.67
N ALA A 272 -2.34 7.05 6.35
CA ALA A 272 -2.86 6.79 5.00
C ALA A 272 -4.12 7.61 4.65
N SER A 273 -4.87 8.10 5.66
CA SER A 273 -6.07 8.92 5.47
C SER A 273 -6.29 9.87 6.65
N LYS A 274 -7.19 10.85 6.50
CA LYS A 274 -7.64 11.69 7.62
C LYS A 274 -8.28 10.86 8.74
N THR A 275 -8.98 9.78 8.39
CA THR A 275 -9.59 8.86 9.36
C THR A 275 -8.51 8.24 10.22
N VAL A 276 -7.50 7.63 9.59
CA VAL A 276 -6.36 7.00 10.28
C VAL A 276 -5.56 8.03 11.08
N PHE A 277 -5.31 9.22 10.52
CA PHE A 277 -4.61 10.30 11.22
C PHE A 277 -5.32 10.65 12.53
N ASN A 278 -6.63 10.92 12.46
CA ASN A 278 -7.42 11.32 13.62
C ASN A 278 -7.53 10.20 14.66
N GLU A 279 -7.63 8.95 14.24
CA GLU A 279 -7.67 7.80 15.13
C GLU A 279 -6.32 7.58 15.82
N ALA A 280 -5.22 7.64 15.07
CA ALA A 280 -3.86 7.54 15.61
C ALA A 280 -3.56 8.68 16.59
N LEU A 281 -4.05 9.90 16.31
CA LEU A 281 -3.94 11.04 17.22
C LEU A 281 -4.69 10.77 18.53
N LYS A 282 -5.95 10.34 18.46
CA LYS A 282 -6.79 10.06 19.65
C LYS A 282 -6.22 8.94 20.51
N ASN A 283 -5.59 7.95 19.89
CA ASN A 283 -4.99 6.81 20.59
C ASN A 283 -3.58 7.10 21.14
N GLY A 284 -3.06 8.32 20.97
CA GLY A 284 -1.71 8.69 21.43
C GLY A 284 -0.56 8.09 20.60
N ILE A 285 -0.87 7.42 19.48
CA ILE A 285 0.12 6.77 18.60
C ILE A 285 1.02 7.83 17.96
N LEU A 286 0.44 8.93 17.48
CA LEU A 286 1.22 10.01 16.88
C LEU A 286 2.13 10.69 17.90
N GLU A 287 1.69 10.83 19.15
CA GLU A 287 2.49 11.39 20.24
C GLU A 287 3.74 10.54 20.50
N VAL A 288 3.58 9.21 20.64
CA VAL A 288 4.72 8.30 20.82
C VAL A 288 5.72 8.39 19.66
N LEU A 289 5.24 8.45 18.42
CA LEU A 289 6.10 8.59 17.24
C LEU A 289 6.86 9.94 17.25
N MET A 290 6.17 11.04 17.58
CA MET A 290 6.78 12.37 17.69
C MET A 290 7.79 12.46 18.83
N GLU A 291 7.49 11.87 19.98
CA GLU A 291 8.41 11.78 21.11
C GLU A 291 9.69 11.03 20.73
N ALA A 292 9.60 10.00 19.90
CA ALA A 292 10.78 9.33 19.36
C ALA A 292 11.59 10.19 18.38
N GLY A 293 11.05 11.32 17.89
CA GLY A 293 11.69 12.20 16.92
C GLY A 293 11.23 11.99 15.48
N ALA A 294 10.10 11.30 15.26
CA ALA A 294 9.50 11.18 13.94
C ALA A 294 8.84 12.49 13.48
N ILE A 295 8.87 12.74 12.17
CA ILE A 295 8.22 13.85 11.50
C ILE A 295 6.87 13.35 10.97
N ILE A 296 5.78 13.79 11.58
CA ILE A 296 4.43 13.43 11.13
C ILE A 296 3.99 14.38 10.01
N THR A 297 3.60 13.82 8.87
CA THR A 297 3.06 14.57 7.73
C THR A 297 1.54 14.42 7.62
N ASN A 298 0.91 15.27 6.82
CA ASN A 298 -0.48 15.07 6.45
C ASN A 298 -0.64 13.84 5.54
N PRO A 299 -1.83 13.21 5.47
CA PRO A 299 -2.04 12.07 4.58
C PRO A 299 -1.84 12.44 3.10
N THR A 300 -0.86 11.83 2.45
CA THR A 300 -0.46 12.06 1.06
C THR A 300 0.47 10.96 0.57
N CYS A 301 0.55 10.74 -0.75
CA CYS A 301 1.59 9.91 -1.35
C CYS A 301 2.89 10.67 -1.61
N GLY A 302 2.97 11.97 -1.32
CA GLY A 302 4.03 12.83 -1.86
C GLY A 302 5.47 12.36 -1.62
N ALA A 303 5.80 11.90 -0.41
CA ALA A 303 7.12 11.33 -0.13
C ALA A 303 7.35 9.98 -0.84
N CYS A 304 6.31 9.15 -1.01
CA CYS A 304 6.38 7.85 -1.71
C CYS A 304 6.77 7.98 -3.19
N VAL A 305 6.37 9.07 -3.85
CA VAL A 305 6.69 9.36 -5.26
C VAL A 305 7.80 10.39 -5.44
N GLY A 306 8.37 10.90 -4.34
CA GLY A 306 9.45 11.89 -4.38
C GLY A 306 9.02 13.29 -4.85
N THR A 307 7.74 13.65 -4.73
CA THR A 307 7.22 14.94 -5.20
C THR A 307 7.27 16.04 -4.15
N HIS A 308 7.17 15.70 -2.85
CA HIS A 308 7.43 16.61 -1.72
C HIS A 308 7.58 15.85 -0.39
N LEU A 309 7.77 16.57 0.74
CA LEU A 309 7.73 16.05 2.12
C LEU A 309 8.74 14.93 2.49
N GLY A 310 9.86 14.84 1.77
CA GLY A 310 10.90 13.85 2.10
C GLY A 310 11.72 13.40 0.89
N VAL A 311 11.96 14.31 -0.05
CA VAL A 311 12.72 14.01 -1.27
C VAL A 311 14.15 13.63 -0.91
N LEU A 312 14.65 12.53 -1.48
CA LEU A 312 16.02 12.06 -1.25
C LEU A 312 17.04 12.86 -2.04
N GLY A 313 18.10 13.27 -1.36
CA GLY A 313 19.30 13.86 -1.95
C GLY A 313 20.18 12.83 -2.65
N ASP A 314 21.30 13.30 -3.19
CA ASP A 314 22.26 12.43 -3.87
C ASP A 314 22.85 11.41 -2.89
N GLU A 315 22.97 10.17 -3.35
CA GLU A 315 23.56 9.03 -2.63
C GLU A 315 22.88 8.64 -1.31
N GLU A 316 21.79 9.31 -0.92
CA GLU A 316 21.04 8.97 0.28
C GLU A 316 20.36 7.60 0.18
N VAL A 317 20.32 6.90 1.32
CA VAL A 317 19.65 5.60 1.46
C VAL A 317 18.38 5.77 2.28
N CYS A 318 17.25 5.32 1.73
CA CYS A 318 15.97 5.28 2.40
C CYS A 318 15.51 3.84 2.62
N ILE A 319 15.04 3.50 3.83
CA ILE A 319 14.18 2.35 4.05
C ILE A 319 12.72 2.81 4.09
N SER A 320 11.82 2.12 3.38
CA SER A 320 10.48 2.61 3.10
C SER A 320 9.42 1.52 3.21
N SER A 321 8.25 1.85 3.78
CA SER A 321 7.07 0.99 3.77
C SER A 321 6.21 1.16 2.50
N SER A 322 6.74 1.81 1.46
CA SER A 322 6.10 1.96 0.15
C SER A 322 6.28 0.74 -0.75
N ASN A 323 5.81 0.82 -1.99
CA ASN A 323 5.76 -0.28 -2.95
C ASN A 323 6.82 -0.26 -4.05
N ARG A 324 7.55 0.85 -4.25
CA ARG A 324 8.45 1.01 -5.41
C ARG A 324 9.82 1.55 -5.03
N ASN A 325 10.86 0.98 -5.63
CA ASN A 325 12.26 1.33 -5.39
C ASN A 325 13.12 1.53 -6.65
N PHE A 326 12.48 1.89 -7.77
CA PHE A 326 13.19 2.17 -9.02
C PHE A 326 14.10 3.41 -8.90
N ILE A 327 15.06 3.54 -9.82
CA ILE A 327 15.98 4.69 -9.89
C ILE A 327 15.20 6.01 -9.90
N GLY A 328 15.55 6.94 -9.00
CA GLY A 328 14.93 8.26 -8.91
C GLY A 328 13.49 8.25 -8.36
N ARG A 329 13.03 7.15 -7.78
CA ARG A 329 11.63 7.02 -7.32
C ARG A 329 11.25 8.02 -6.23
N MET A 330 12.15 8.30 -5.30
CA MET A 330 11.89 9.18 -4.15
C MET A 330 12.70 10.49 -4.19
N GLY A 331 13.34 10.82 -5.33
CA GLY A 331 14.19 12.00 -5.45
C GLY A 331 15.35 11.77 -6.41
N SER A 332 16.58 11.97 -5.94
CA SER A 332 17.78 11.82 -6.77
C SER A 332 17.88 10.45 -7.46
N LYS A 333 18.42 10.45 -8.69
CA LYS A 333 18.73 9.22 -9.43
C LYS A 333 19.85 8.39 -8.78
N THR A 334 20.68 8.97 -7.92
CA THR A 334 21.73 8.24 -7.18
C THR A 334 21.26 7.75 -5.81
N SER A 335 20.08 8.17 -5.35
CA SER A 335 19.48 7.68 -4.11
C SER A 335 19.07 6.21 -4.22
N LYS A 336 19.05 5.52 -3.07
CA LYS A 336 18.69 4.11 -2.96
C LYS A 336 17.49 3.95 -2.05
N VAL A 337 16.52 3.13 -2.48
CA VAL A 337 15.31 2.83 -1.70
C VAL A 337 15.23 1.34 -1.41
N TYR A 338 15.12 0.98 -0.14
CA TYR A 338 14.84 -0.37 0.34
C TYR A 338 13.37 -0.44 0.78
N LEU A 339 12.64 -1.47 0.38
CA LEU A 339 11.23 -1.63 0.77
C LEU A 339 11.10 -2.67 1.86
N ALA A 340 10.42 -2.36 2.95
CA ALA A 340 10.27 -3.27 4.09
C ALA A 340 8.92 -3.07 4.80
N SER A 341 8.62 -3.94 5.76
CA SER A 341 7.43 -3.78 6.63
C SER A 341 7.55 -2.55 7.55
N PRO A 342 6.43 -2.02 8.07
CA PRO A 342 6.45 -0.95 9.07
C PRO A 342 7.37 -1.23 10.26
N ALA A 343 7.39 -2.48 10.72
CA ALA A 343 8.22 -2.90 11.83
C ALA A 343 9.71 -2.74 11.50
N THR A 344 10.15 -3.26 10.35
CA THR A 344 11.54 -3.13 9.90
C THR A 344 11.92 -1.67 9.69
N VAL A 345 11.04 -0.84 9.12
CA VAL A 345 11.28 0.60 8.94
C VAL A 345 11.48 1.30 10.30
N ALA A 346 10.61 1.04 11.27
CA ALA A 346 10.69 1.64 12.60
C ALA A 346 11.95 1.20 13.36
N ALA A 347 12.29 -0.10 13.32
CA ALA A 347 13.52 -0.63 13.91
C ALA A 347 14.76 -0.01 13.26
N SER A 348 14.75 0.18 11.95
CA SER A 348 15.85 0.84 11.25
C SER A 348 15.96 2.33 11.54
N ALA A 349 14.85 3.02 11.81
CA ALA A 349 14.87 4.44 12.16
C ALA A 349 15.62 4.71 13.48
N ILE A 350 15.48 3.82 14.46
CA ILE A 350 16.14 3.97 15.77
C ILE A 350 17.60 3.51 15.77
N GLU A 351 17.95 2.49 14.98
CA GLU A 351 19.35 2.04 14.86
C GLU A 351 20.18 2.85 13.86
N GLY A 352 19.52 3.43 12.85
CA GLY A 352 20.13 4.14 11.72
C GLY A 352 20.78 3.25 10.67
N ALA A 353 20.43 1.98 10.68
CA ALA A 353 20.76 1.01 9.65
C ALA A 353 19.59 0.03 9.46
N ILE A 354 19.54 -0.64 8.31
CA ILE A 354 18.59 -1.73 8.07
C ILE A 354 18.74 -2.75 9.21
N THR A 355 17.65 -3.04 9.92
CA THR A 355 17.68 -3.74 11.22
C THR A 355 16.53 -4.71 11.33
N ASP A 356 16.80 -5.88 11.91
CA ASP A 356 15.77 -6.86 12.23
C ASP A 356 14.78 -6.38 13.31
N PRO A 357 13.47 -6.26 12.98
CA PRO A 357 12.46 -5.80 13.93
C PRO A 357 12.21 -6.77 15.08
N ARG A 358 12.60 -8.05 14.95
CA ARG A 358 12.39 -9.06 16.01
C ARG A 358 13.07 -8.70 17.33
N ARG A 359 14.09 -7.83 17.30
CA ARG A 359 14.81 -7.29 18.45
C ARG A 359 13.95 -6.37 19.33
N PHE A 360 12.83 -5.88 18.81
CA PHE A 360 12.01 -4.83 19.45
C PHE A 360 10.55 -5.24 19.70
N LEU A 361 10.16 -6.45 19.28
CA LEU A 361 8.81 -7.00 19.39
C LEU A 361 8.67 -8.03 20.51
#